data_AF-A0A3G6UBW5-F1
#
_entry.id   AF-A0A3G6UBW5-F1
#
_cell.length_a   1.000
_cell.length_b   1.000
_cell.length_c   1.000
_cell.angle_alpha   90.00
_cell.angle_beta   90.00
_cell.angle_gamma   90.00
#
_symmetry.space_group_name_H-M   'P 1'
#
loop_
_entity.id
_entity.type
_entity.pdbx_description
1 polymer ?
#
loop_
_entity_poly.entity_id
_entity_poly.type
_entity_poly.pdbx_seq_one_letter_code
_entity_poly.pdbx_strand_id
1 'polypeptide(L)' 'MKQDWRMAAAYFEEMLIDYDVHNNYGYWMYIAGFVHNHHNRVFNPKNRQECMPRSRIRSLWLKQ' A
#
# COMPACT_ATOMS: atom_id res chain seq x y z
N MET A 1 9.21 9.32 0.22
CA MET A 1 8.67 10.34 -0.70
C MET A 1 7.34 10.84 -0.15
N LYS A 2 6.94 12.09 -0.44
CA LYS A 2 5.64 12.68 -0.08
C LYS A 2 4.84 12.94 -1.37
N GLN A 3 4.18 11.91 -1.89
CA GLN A 3 3.39 11.98 -3.13
C GLN A 3 1.89 12.08 -2.81
N ASP A 4 1.09 12.62 -3.74
CA ASP A 4 -0.37 12.67 -3.61
C ASP A 4 -0.96 11.25 -3.73
N TRP A 5 -1.81 10.89 -2.77
CA TRP A 5 -2.48 9.59 -2.71
C TRP A 5 -3.43 9.36 -3.89
N ARG A 6 -3.95 10.43 -4.51
CA ARG A 6 -4.84 10.34 -5.67
C ARG A 6 -4.14 9.71 -6.88
N MET A 7 -2.84 9.94 -7.04
CA MET A 7 -2.06 9.32 -8.10
C MET A 7 -1.97 7.81 -7.92
N ALA A 8 -1.83 7.36 -6.67
CA ALA A 8 -1.80 5.95 -6.36
C ALA A 8 -3.20 5.33 -6.54
N ALA A 9 -4.26 6.00 -6.07
CA ALA A 9 -5.63 5.53 -6.28
C ALA A 9 -5.96 5.31 -7.77
N ALA A 10 -5.64 6.27 -8.64
CA ALA A 10 -5.86 6.15 -10.08
C ALA A 10 -5.05 5.02 -10.73
N TYR A 11 -3.78 4.84 -10.33
CA TYR A 11 -2.97 3.72 -10.82
C TYR A 11 -3.55 2.35 -10.42
N PHE A 12 -3.98 2.21 -9.17
CA PHE A 12 -4.55 0.96 -8.68
C PHE A 12 -5.96 0.69 -9.19
N GLU A 13 -6.71 1.72 -9.58
CA GLU A 13 -8.01 1.54 -10.23
C GLU A 13 -7.90 0.78 -11.56
N GLU A 14 -6.83 0.99 -12.33
CA GLU A 14 -6.58 0.27 -13.60
C GLU A 14 -5.93 -1.11 -13.41
N MET A 15 -5.24 -1.34 -12.28
CA MET A 15 -4.41 -2.53 -12.06
C MET A 15 -5.08 -3.61 -11.20
N LEU A 16 -6.07 -3.24 -10.37
CA LEU A 16 -6.75 -4.16 -9.48
C LEU A 16 -7.87 -4.93 -10.22
N ILE A 17 -7.95 -6.24 -9.95
CA ILE A 17 -8.92 -7.16 -10.58
C ILE A 17 -10.27 -7.12 -9.84
N ASP A 18 -10.28 -6.65 -8.59
CA ASP A 18 -11.46 -6.62 -7.72
C ASP A 18 -12.41 -5.44 -7.98
N TYR A 19 -12.00 -4.47 -8.81
CA TYR A 19 -12.81 -3.37 -9.38
C TYR A 19 -13.69 -2.60 -8.37
N ASP A 20 -13.26 -2.51 -7.10
CA ASP A 20 -13.97 -1.74 -6.08
C ASP A 20 -13.33 -0.35 -5.90
N VAL A 21 -13.86 0.62 -6.64
CA VAL A 21 -13.43 2.02 -6.62
C VAL A 21 -13.56 2.62 -5.22
N HIS A 22 -14.64 2.30 -4.49
CA HIS A 22 -14.89 2.90 -3.18
C HIS A 22 -13.87 2.42 -2.14
N ASN A 23 -13.62 1.11 -2.11
CA ASN A 23 -12.63 0.54 -1.20
C ASN A 23 -11.21 1.00 -1.55
N ASN A 24 -10.85 1.12 -2.84
CA ASN A 24 -9.55 1.62 -3.27
C ASN A 24 -9.31 3.06 -2.79
N TYR A 25 -10.21 4.00 -3.10
CA TYR A 25 -10.05 5.40 -2.73
C TYR A 25 -10.12 5.62 -1.21
N GLY A 26 -11.02 4.92 -0.52
CA GLY A 26 -11.12 4.98 0.94
C GLY A 26 -9.84 4.48 1.64
N TYR A 27 -9.25 3.41 1.12
CA TYR A 27 -8.00 2.85 1.63
C TYR A 27 -6.82 3.80 1.43
N TRP A 28 -6.69 4.44 0.26
CA TRP A 28 -5.65 5.43 0.00
C TRP A 28 -5.78 6.69 0.85
N MET A 29 -7.01 7.17 1.07
CA MET A 29 -7.27 8.29 2.00
C MET A 29 -6.88 7.94 3.45
N TYR A 30 -7.13 6.70 3.87
CA TYR A 30 -6.74 6.20 5.20
C TYR A 30 -5.23 6.11 5.36
N ILE A 31 -4.51 5.51 4.39
CA ILE A 31 -3.04 5.44 4.39
C ILE A 31 -2.41 6.84 4.41
N ALA A 32 -2.96 7.76 3.62
CA ALA A 32 -2.49 9.13 3.55
C ALA A 32 -2.78 9.96 4.82
N GLY A 33 -3.55 9.40 5.77
CA GLY A 33 -3.85 10.04 7.05
C GLY A 33 -4.95 11.10 6.98
N PHE A 34 -5.69 11.19 5.87
CA PHE A 34 -6.79 12.15 5.72
C PHE A 34 -8.04 11.75 6.51
N VAL A 35 -8.21 10.46 6.81
CA VAL A 35 -9.35 9.94 7.57
C VAL A 35 -8.87 9.25 8.84
N HIS A 36 -9.29 9.78 9.99
CA HIS A 36 -9.25 9.17 11.33
C HIS A 36 -8.01 8.30 11.66
N ASN A 37 -6.81 8.75 11.30
CA ASN A 37 -5.58 8.03 11.63
C ASN A 37 -5.09 8.49 13.01
N HIS A 38 -5.72 7.98 14.08
CA HIS A 38 -5.43 8.35 15.49
C HIS A 38 -3.97 8.15 15.90
N HIS A 39 -3.26 7.32 15.16
CA HIS A 39 -1.84 7.07 15.37
C HIS A 39 -1.17 7.37 14.04
N ASN A 40 -0.20 8.29 14.04
CA ASN A 40 0.63 8.60 12.88
C ASN A 40 1.49 7.36 12.54
N ARG A 41 0.88 6.35 11.92
CA ARG A 41 1.46 5.02 11.69
C ARG A 41 2.51 5.13 10.60
N VAL A 42 3.78 5.23 11.01
CA VAL A 42 4.92 5.17 10.09
C VAL A 42 5.25 3.71 9.80
N PHE A 43 5.22 3.35 8.52
CA PHE A 43 5.63 2.01 8.08
C PHE A 43 7.15 1.93 7.96
N ASN A 44 7.78 0.99 8.67
CA ASN A 44 9.21 0.67 8.51
C ASN A 44 9.37 -0.57 7.61
N PRO A 45 9.91 -0.43 6.38
CA PRO A 45 10.06 -1.56 5.46
C PRO A 45 11.01 -2.65 5.96
N LYS A 46 12.03 -2.31 6.78
CA LYS A 46 13.03 -3.29 7.26
C LYS A 46 12.43 -4.28 8.25
N ASN A 47 11.75 -3.77 9.27
CA ASN A 47 11.08 -4.60 10.29
C ASN A 47 10.06 -5.56 9.66
N ARG A 48 9.43 -5.15 8.55
CA ARG A 48 8.45 -5.97 7.83
C ARG A 48 9.10 -7.07 6.99
N GLN A 49 10.30 -6.83 6.46
CA GLN A 49 11.07 -7.88 5.79
C GLN A 49 11.51 -8.96 6.78
N GLU A 50 11.92 -8.56 7.98
CA GLU A 50 12.35 -9.47 9.05
C GLU A 50 11.19 -10.33 9.57
N CYS A 51 9.98 -9.78 9.65
CA CYS A 51 8.81 -10.52 10.12
C CYS A 51 8.09 -11.34 9.04
N MET A 52 8.56 -11.35 7.78
CA MET A 52 7.96 -12.13 6.70
C MET A 52 8.55 -13.56 6.67
N PRO A 53 7.79 -14.60 7.06
CA PRO A 53 8.29 -15.97 7.09
C PRO A 53 8.51 -16.48 5.66
N ARG A 54 9.78 -16.79 5.33
CA ARG A 54 10.27 -17.18 3.99
C ARG A 54 9.89 -16.15 2.92
N SER A 55 10.90 -15.41 2.44
CA SER A 55 10.85 -14.43 1.35
C SER A 55 10.43 -14.99 -0.03
N ARG A 56 9.65 -16.08 -0.07
CA ARG A 56 9.14 -16.75 -1.27
C ARG A 56 8.40 -15.78 -2.20
N ILE A 57 7.62 -14.86 -1.63
CA ILE A 57 6.94 -13.81 -2.39
C ILE A 57 7.96 -12.88 -3.04
N ARG A 58 9.01 -12.48 -2.31
CA ARG A 58 10.07 -11.62 -2.85
C ARG A 58 10.80 -12.29 -4.00
N SER A 59 11.18 -13.56 -3.87
CA SER A 59 11.85 -14.32 -4.94
C SER A 59 10.96 -14.59 -6.16
N LEU A 60 9.64 -14.61 -5.98
CA LEU A 60 8.69 -14.82 -7.08
C LEU A 60 8.59 -13.58 -7.99
N TRP A 61 8.64 -12.38 -7.40
CA TRP A 61 8.36 -11.12 -8.11
C TRP A 61 9.61 -10.27 -8.41
N LEU A 62 10.70 -10.41 -7.63
CA LEU A 62 11.97 -9.76 -7.94
C LEU A 62 12.87 -10.73 -8.70
N LYS A 63 12.93 -10.58 -10.04
CA LYS A 63 14.00 -11.16 -10.84
C LYS A 63 15.22 -10.25 -10.74
N GLN A 64 16.36 -10.81 -10.30
CA GLN A 64 17.64 -10.10 -10.26
C GLN A 64 18.26 -9.99 -11.65
#